data_AF-A0AA39I3N1-F1
#
_entry.id   AF-A0AA39I3N1-F1
#
_cell.length_a   1.000
_cell.length_b   1.000
_cell.length_c   1.000
_cell.angle_alpha   90.00
_cell.angle_beta   90.00
_cell.angle_gamma   90.00
#
_symmetry.space_group_name_H-M   'P 1'
#
loop_
_entity.id
_entity.type
_entity.pdbx_description
1 polymer ?
#
loop_
_entity_poly.entity_id
_entity_poly.type
_entity_poly.pdbx_seq_one_letter_code
_entity_poly.pdbx_strand_id
1 'polypeptide(L)'
;MVARKKAITKRKGQSEEEALVQRVCANKRERQRTKELNDAFALLRRIIPSMPSDKMSKIHTLRIATEYIRFLDYVNTDGCKIFGCDVPVYDDNGSGFNLQTSFNIWRGGIAHSQQAQSQNPPSMQPSSAGFYSPYASAAASAIYLKQGKFTT
;
A
#
# COMPACT_ATOMS: atom_id res chain seq x y z
N MET A 1 -12.27 -38.76 48.27
CA MET A 1 -12.39 -37.44 47.61
C MET A 1 -12.37 -36.37 48.69
N VAL A 2 -11.38 -35.46 48.69
CA VAL A 2 -11.44 -34.26 49.55
C VAL A 2 -11.42 -33.04 48.65
N ALA A 3 -12.60 -32.47 48.43
CA ALA A 3 -12.77 -31.25 47.65
C ALA A 3 -12.26 -30.05 48.47
N ARG A 4 -11.10 -29.51 48.10
CA ARG A 4 -10.64 -28.22 48.62
C ARG A 4 -11.41 -27.10 47.93
N LYS A 5 -12.46 -26.58 48.58
CA LYS A 5 -13.11 -25.33 48.17
C LYS A 5 -12.15 -24.17 48.43
N LYS A 6 -11.52 -23.65 47.37
CA LYS A 6 -10.74 -22.42 47.43
C LYS A 6 -11.72 -21.27 47.64
N ALA A 7 -11.79 -20.75 48.86
CA ALA A 7 -12.61 -19.59 49.17
C ALA A 7 -12.09 -18.40 48.35
N ILE A 8 -12.88 -17.97 47.36
CA ILE A 8 -12.71 -16.68 46.71
C ILE A 8 -13.16 -15.64 47.73
N THR A 9 -12.22 -15.16 48.54
CA THR A 9 -12.44 -13.99 49.39
C THR A 9 -12.65 -12.80 48.45
N LYS A 10 -13.91 -12.53 48.13
CA LYS A 10 -14.36 -11.33 47.43
C LYS A 10 -14.01 -10.15 48.33
N ARG A 11 -12.83 -9.55 48.14
CA ARG A 11 -12.43 -8.32 48.85
C ARG A 11 -13.39 -7.22 48.42
N LYS A 12 -14.37 -6.98 49.27
CA LYS A 12 -15.40 -5.94 49.15
C LYS A 12 -14.71 -4.61 49.45
N GLY A 13 -14.55 -3.77 48.43
CA GLY A 13 -14.03 -2.40 48.55
C GLY A 13 -12.63 -2.20 47.99
N GLN A 14 -12.41 -2.40 46.69
CA GLN A 14 -11.37 -1.61 46.03
C GLN A 14 -11.91 -0.17 45.99
N SER A 15 -11.21 0.76 46.64
CA SER A 15 -11.53 2.19 46.52
C SER A 15 -11.57 2.52 45.02
N GLU A 16 -12.57 3.29 44.57
CA GLU A 16 -12.67 3.70 43.15
C GLU A 16 -11.37 4.34 42.66
N GLU A 17 -10.64 4.98 43.57
CA GLU A 17 -9.30 5.53 43.35
C GLU A 17 -8.26 4.46 43.01
N GLU A 18 -8.25 3.32 43.71
CA GLU A 18 -7.32 2.22 43.43
C GLU A 18 -7.61 1.59 42.06
N ALA A 19 -8.89 1.45 41.71
CA ALA A 19 -9.30 0.98 40.39
C ALA A 19 -8.89 1.97 39.29
N LEU A 20 -8.99 3.28 39.53
CA LEU A 20 -8.53 4.31 38.61
C LEU A 20 -7.01 4.23 38.41
N VAL A 21 -6.23 4.13 39.49
CA VAL A 21 -4.77 4.01 39.44
C VAL A 21 -4.36 2.77 38.63
N GLN A 22 -5.03 1.63 38.82
CA GLN A 22 -4.77 0.41 38.04
C GLN A 22 -5.06 0.62 36.55
N ARG A 23 -6.17 1.27 36.19
CA ARG A 23 -6.50 1.60 34.79
C ARG A 23 -5.46 2.53 34.17
N VAL A 24 -5.02 3.55 34.90
CA VAL A 24 -3.98 4.49 34.44
C VAL A 24 -2.66 3.76 34.21
N CYS A 25 -2.24 2.91 35.16
CA CYS A 25 -1.02 2.11 35.01
C CYS A 25 -1.09 1.15 33.82
N ALA A 26 -2.22 0.48 33.64
CA ALA A 26 -2.46 -0.41 32.50
C ALA A 26 -2.39 0.35 31.16
N ASN A 27 -3.05 1.51 31.08
CA ASN A 27 -3.02 2.36 29.89
C ASN A 27 -1.61 2.89 29.59
N LYS A 28 -0.85 3.27 30.62
CA LYS A 28 0.55 3.70 30.47
C LYS A 28 1.40 2.58 29.88
N ARG A 29 1.24 1.35 30.38
CA ARG A 29 1.94 0.18 29.86
C ARG A 29 1.58 -0.12 28.40
N GLU A 30 0.31 -0.07 28.04
CA GLU A 30 -0.11 -0.33 26.65
C GLU A 30 0.36 0.76 25.68
N ARG A 31 0.36 2.02 26.11
CA ARG A 31 0.97 3.13 25.35
C ARG A 31 2.46 2.88 25.11
N GLN A 32 3.19 2.45 26.13
CA GLN A 32 4.61 2.13 26.01
C GLN A 32 4.86 0.97 25.04
N ARG A 33 4.10 -0.12 25.16
CA ARG A 33 4.15 -1.25 24.21
C ARG A 33 3.90 -0.80 22.77
N THR A 34 2.88 0.05 22.56
CA THR A 34 2.55 0.57 21.22
C THR A 34 3.63 1.52 20.70
N LYS A 35 4.26 2.30 21.58
CA LYS A 35 5.40 3.17 21.23
C LYS A 35 6.57 2.33 20.71
N GLU A 36 6.98 1.30 21.44
CA GLU A 36 8.07 0.40 21.03
C GLU A 36 7.80 -0.25 19.66
N LEU A 37 6.56 -0.67 19.41
CA LEU A 37 6.15 -1.18 18.10
C LEU A 37 6.27 -0.12 16.99
N ASN A 38 5.84 1.12 17.25
CA ASN A 38 5.94 2.20 16.26
C ASN A 38 7.40 2.62 16.02
N ASP A 39 8.26 2.56 17.04
CA ASP A 39 9.70 2.84 16.93
C ASP A 39 10.38 1.78 16.04
N ALA A 40 10.07 0.50 16.24
CA ALA A 40 10.52 -0.57 15.35
C ALA A 40 9.99 -0.39 13.91
N PHE A 41 8.76 0.11 13.76
CA PHE A 41 8.17 0.40 12.45
C PHE A 41 8.85 1.59 11.75
N ALA A 42 9.27 2.61 12.50
CA ALA A 42 10.05 3.74 11.98
C ALA A 42 11.44 3.28 11.54
N LEU A 43 12.07 2.39 12.31
CA LEU A 43 13.33 1.75 11.92
C LEU A 43 13.18 0.97 10.61
N LEU A 44 12.10 0.20 10.48
CA LEU A 44 11.79 -0.51 9.23
C LEU A 44 11.68 0.46 8.05
N ARG A 45 10.91 1.55 8.17
CA ARG A 45 10.81 2.57 7.10
C ARG A 45 12.16 3.14 6.68
N ARG A 46 13.09 3.31 7.61
CA ARG A 46 14.42 3.87 7.34
C ARG A 46 15.27 2.93 6.47
N ILE A 47 15.11 1.62 6.62
CA ILE A 47 15.90 0.64 5.87
C ILE A 47 15.23 0.20 4.57
N ILE A 48 13.92 0.41 4.43
CA ILE A 48 13.19 0.03 3.22
C ILE A 48 13.38 1.10 2.13
N PRO A 49 13.84 0.71 0.94
CA PRO A 49 13.86 1.57 -0.24
C PRO A 49 12.52 2.24 -0.55
N SER A 50 12.47 3.58 -0.54
CA SER A 50 11.27 4.37 -0.87
C SER A 50 11.58 5.53 -1.82
N MET A 51 10.61 5.94 -2.63
CA MET A 51 10.67 7.16 -3.42
C MET A 51 10.32 8.39 -2.56
N PRO A 52 10.85 9.58 -2.88
CA PRO A 52 10.52 10.82 -2.15
C PRO A 52 9.03 11.14 -2.10
N SER A 53 8.26 10.67 -3.08
CA SER A 53 6.80 10.84 -3.18
C SER A 53 5.99 9.80 -2.36
N ASP A 54 6.63 8.77 -1.81
CA ASP A 54 5.92 7.64 -1.22
C ASP A 54 5.29 7.99 0.13
N LYS A 55 3.98 7.78 0.22
CA LYS A 55 3.26 7.83 1.51
C LYS A 55 3.38 6.47 2.20
N MET A 56 4.37 6.36 3.09
CA MET A 56 4.72 5.12 3.82
C MET A 56 3.74 4.74 4.95
N SER A 57 2.54 4.28 4.60
CA SER A 57 1.58 3.69 5.56
C SER A 57 2.07 2.35 6.11
N LYS A 58 1.47 1.86 7.22
CA LYS A 58 1.86 0.57 7.83
C LYS A 58 1.76 -0.59 6.84
N ILE A 59 0.66 -0.70 6.11
CA ILE A 59 0.50 -1.76 5.12
C ILE A 59 1.48 -1.61 3.95
N HIS A 60 1.73 -0.37 3.51
CA HIS A 60 2.60 -0.11 2.37
C HIS A 60 4.06 -0.44 2.69
N THR A 61 4.57 -0.02 3.85
CA THR A 61 5.93 -0.38 4.29
C THR A 61 6.11 -1.89 4.41
N LEU A 62 5.11 -2.64 4.90
CA LEU A 62 5.20 -4.11 4.97
C LEU A 62 5.23 -4.76 3.58
N ARG A 63 4.44 -4.26 2.63
CA ARG A 63 4.45 -4.75 1.24
C ARG A 63 5.82 -4.53 0.60
N ILE A 64 6.34 -3.31 0.68
CA ILE A 64 7.65 -2.99 0.10
C ILE A 64 8.77 -3.75 0.80
N ALA A 65 8.70 -3.94 2.12
CA ALA A 65 9.66 -4.78 2.84
C ALA A 65 9.71 -6.21 2.31
N THR A 66 8.54 -6.79 2.05
CA THR A 66 8.43 -8.15 1.49
C THR A 66 9.00 -8.21 0.07
N GLU A 67 8.67 -7.23 -0.78
CA GLU A 67 9.24 -7.08 -2.11
C GLU A 67 10.77 -6.94 -2.07
N TYR A 68 11.28 -6.14 -1.14
CA TYR A 68 12.71 -5.91 -1.00
C TYR A 68 13.46 -7.16 -0.56
N ILE A 69 12.93 -7.94 0.38
CA ILE A 69 13.50 -9.24 0.77
C ILE A 69 13.56 -10.18 -0.45
N ARG A 70 12.48 -10.28 -1.23
CA ARG A 70 12.45 -11.12 -2.45
C ARG A 70 13.47 -10.68 -3.49
N PHE A 71 13.63 -9.36 -3.66
CA PHE A 71 14.65 -8.80 -4.54
C PHE A 71 16.06 -9.16 -4.07
N LEU A 72 16.35 -9.02 -2.78
CA LEU A 72 17.66 -9.37 -2.22
C LEU A 72 17.97 -10.87 -2.38
N ASP A 73 16.97 -11.73 -2.18
CA ASP A 73 17.11 -13.17 -2.40
C ASP A 73 17.40 -13.51 -3.87
N TYR A 74 16.70 -12.86 -4.80
CA TYR A 74 16.95 -12.96 -6.24
C TYR A 74 18.37 -12.51 -6.63
N VAL A 75 18.82 -11.37 -6.09
CA VAL A 75 20.19 -10.87 -6.32
C VAL A 75 21.23 -11.88 -5.82
N ASN A 76 20.99 -12.48 -4.66
CA ASN A 76 21.91 -13.39 -3.99
C ASN A 76 21.98 -14.78 -4.64
N THR A 77 20.91 -15.23 -5.30
CA THR A 77 20.82 -16.58 -5.90
C THR A 77 21.15 -16.60 -7.40
N ASP A 78 20.61 -15.66 -8.17
CA ASP A 78 20.64 -15.69 -9.64
C ASP A 78 21.67 -14.73 -10.26
N GLY A 79 22.44 -14.00 -9.44
CA GLY A 79 23.44 -13.04 -9.92
C GLY A 79 22.77 -11.90 -10.70
N CYS A 80 21.90 -11.14 -10.04
CA CYS A 80 21.26 -9.90 -10.51
C CYS A 80 21.10 -9.70 -12.04
N LYS A 81 20.42 -10.64 -12.72
CA LYS A 81 20.01 -10.48 -14.12
C LYS A 81 18.68 -9.72 -14.22
N ILE A 82 18.67 -8.43 -13.88
CA ILE A 82 17.46 -7.61 -14.02
C ILE A 82 17.15 -7.46 -15.52
N PHE A 83 16.08 -8.09 -15.99
CA PHE A 83 15.70 -8.20 -17.42
C PHE A 83 16.66 -8.97 -18.32
N GLY A 84 17.44 -9.92 -17.79
CA GLY A 84 18.40 -10.68 -18.58
C GLY A 84 19.67 -9.91 -18.95
N CYS A 85 19.79 -8.65 -18.54
CA CYS A 85 21.05 -7.91 -18.50
C CYS A 85 21.74 -8.18 -17.16
N ASP A 86 23.02 -8.52 -17.19
CA ASP A 86 23.87 -8.53 -16.00
C ASP A 86 23.92 -7.10 -15.46
N VAL A 87 23.21 -6.81 -14.36
CA VAL A 87 23.34 -5.54 -13.66
C VAL A 87 24.35 -5.74 -12.56
N PRO A 88 25.61 -5.27 -12.72
CA PRO A 88 26.57 -5.33 -11.63
C PRO A 88 26.06 -4.44 -10.50
N VAL A 89 25.54 -5.08 -9.44
CA VAL A 89 25.14 -4.42 -8.19
C VAL A 89 26.37 -3.88 -7.44
N TYR A 90 27.54 -4.43 -7.77
CA TYR A 90 28.83 -4.02 -7.27
C TYR A 90 29.80 -4.08 -8.44
N ASP A 91 30.28 -2.94 -8.92
CA ASP A 91 31.50 -2.90 -9.70
C ASP A 91 32.60 -2.24 -8.87
N ASP A 92 33.82 -2.71 -9.07
CA ASP A 92 35.06 -2.24 -8.41
C ASP A 92 35.41 -0.78 -8.83
N ASN A 93 34.71 -0.23 -9.84
CA ASN A 93 34.96 1.07 -10.45
C ASN A 93 33.85 2.12 -10.20
N GLY A 94 32.80 1.79 -9.44
CA GLY A 94 31.71 2.73 -9.11
C GLY A 94 30.76 3.09 -10.26
N SER A 95 30.76 2.33 -11.36
CA SER A 95 29.86 2.45 -12.52
C SER A 95 28.58 1.61 -12.44
N GLY A 96 28.44 0.76 -11.42
CA GLY A 96 27.26 -0.09 -11.17
C GLY A 96 26.04 0.69 -10.68
N PHE A 97 24.84 0.20 -11.02
CA PHE A 97 23.61 0.79 -10.49
C PHE A 97 23.50 0.50 -8.98
N ASN A 98 23.24 1.54 -8.19
CA ASN A 98 23.04 1.39 -6.75
C ASN A 98 21.86 0.44 -6.45
N LEU A 99 21.92 -0.27 -5.31
CA LEU A 99 20.91 -1.27 -4.91
C LEU A 99 19.47 -0.70 -4.86
N GLN A 100 19.36 0.58 -4.50
CA GLN A 100 18.10 1.31 -4.46
C GLN A 100 17.50 1.48 -5.87
N THR A 101 18.32 1.83 -6.86
CA THR A 101 17.94 2.02 -8.27
C THR A 101 17.59 0.69 -8.90
N SER A 102 18.39 -0.34 -8.68
CA SER A 102 18.10 -1.70 -9.14
C SER A 102 16.78 -2.22 -8.57
N PHE A 103 16.52 -2.00 -7.27
CA PHE A 103 15.23 -2.36 -6.67
C PHE A 103 14.07 -1.56 -7.27
N ASN A 104 14.23 -0.24 -7.47
CA ASN A 104 13.22 0.62 -8.09
C ASN A 104 12.88 0.19 -9.52
N ILE A 105 13.88 -0.26 -10.29
CA ILE A 105 13.68 -0.80 -11.63
C ILE A 105 12.99 -2.18 -11.57
N TRP A 106 13.44 -3.07 -10.68
CA TRP A 106 12.87 -4.40 -10.49
C TRP A 106 11.38 -4.36 -10.13
N ARG A 107 11.00 -3.45 -9.22
CA ARG A 107 9.60 -3.25 -8.84
C ARG A 107 8.81 -2.40 -9.84
N GLY A 108 9.49 -1.51 -10.59
CA GLY A 108 8.91 -0.68 -11.63
C GLY A 108 8.66 -1.42 -12.95
N GLY A 109 9.28 -2.59 -13.13
CA GLY A 109 9.16 -3.49 -14.28
C GLY A 109 7.81 -4.17 -14.49
N ILE A 110 6.72 -3.64 -13.92
CA ILE A 110 5.33 -4.04 -14.18
C ILE A 110 4.46 -2.80 -14.47
N ALA A 111 4.88 -1.99 -15.42
CA ALA A 111 3.96 -1.19 -16.22
C ALA A 111 4.35 -1.37 -17.69
N HIS A 112 3.58 -2.18 -18.43
CA HIS A 112 3.72 -2.49 -19.87
C HIS A 112 4.91 -3.37 -20.32
N SER A 113 4.64 -4.66 -20.53
CA SER A 113 4.98 -5.35 -21.78
C SER A 113 4.40 -6.77 -21.82
N GLN A 114 3.07 -6.84 -21.80
CA GLN A 114 2.30 -7.96 -22.34
C GLN A 114 0.98 -7.31 -22.78
N GLN A 115 0.95 -6.62 -23.91
CA GLN A 115 0.67 -7.22 -25.21
C GLN A 115 1.13 -6.29 -26.34
N ALA A 116 2.40 -6.35 -26.74
CA ALA A 116 2.80 -5.95 -28.08
C ALA A 116 2.80 -7.20 -28.96
N GLN A 117 1.61 -7.70 -29.30
CA GLN A 117 1.47 -8.61 -30.43
C GLN A 117 1.48 -7.75 -31.70
N SER A 118 2.57 -7.90 -32.45
CA SER A 118 2.72 -7.56 -33.86
C SER A 118 1.43 -7.84 -34.65
N GLN A 119 1.00 -6.90 -35.51
CA GLN A 119 0.79 -7.11 -36.97
C GLN A 119 0.11 -5.87 -37.62
N ASN A 120 0.85 -5.25 -38.56
CA ASN A 120 0.48 -4.46 -39.75
C ASN A 120 0.09 -2.95 -39.70
N PRO A 121 0.64 -2.12 -40.64
CA PRO A 121 0.36 -0.69 -40.77
C PRO A 121 -0.99 -0.39 -41.48
N PRO A 122 -1.54 0.82 -41.32
CA PRO A 122 -2.86 1.19 -41.85
C PRO A 122 -2.79 1.50 -43.36
N SER A 123 -3.60 0.80 -44.16
CA SER A 123 -3.87 1.19 -45.54
C SER A 123 -4.84 2.38 -45.56
N MET A 124 -4.39 3.51 -46.08
CA MET A 124 -5.24 4.65 -46.42
C MET A 124 -6.21 4.29 -47.55
N GLN A 125 -7.47 4.73 -47.44
CA GLN A 125 -8.24 5.21 -48.60
C GLN A 125 -9.06 6.47 -48.25
N PRO A 126 -9.28 7.38 -49.22
CA PRO A 126 -9.80 8.73 -48.98
C PRO A 126 -11.25 8.94 -49.47
N SER A 127 -11.77 10.14 -49.21
CA SER A 127 -13.01 10.77 -49.74
C SER A 127 -14.27 10.51 -48.90
N SER A 128 -15.13 11.48 -48.59
CA SER A 128 -15.40 12.76 -49.23
C SER A 128 -16.06 13.75 -48.25
N ALA A 129 -15.72 15.03 -48.45
CA ALA A 129 -16.57 16.22 -48.36
C ALA A 129 -17.64 16.35 -47.25
N GLY A 130 -17.56 17.44 -46.48
CA GLY A 130 -18.77 18.19 -46.14
C GLY A 130 -18.76 18.97 -44.82
N PHE A 131 -18.26 20.19 -44.87
CA PHE A 131 -18.74 21.38 -44.14
C PHE A 131 -18.81 21.40 -42.60
N TYR A 132 -17.97 22.27 -42.00
CA TYR A 132 -18.33 23.07 -40.81
C TYR A 132 -19.65 23.82 -41.08
N SER A 133 -20.59 24.01 -40.14
CA SER A 133 -20.57 25.09 -39.14
C SER A 133 -21.89 25.11 -38.31
N PRO A 134 -22.10 26.04 -37.34
CA PRO A 134 -22.66 25.76 -36.02
C PRO A 134 -24.04 26.46 -35.83
N TYR A 135 -24.59 26.39 -34.62
CA TYR A 135 -25.76 27.12 -34.09
C TYR A 135 -27.15 26.45 -34.18
N ALA A 136 -27.75 26.31 -32.99
CA ALA A 136 -29.18 26.27 -32.63
C ALA A 136 -30.09 25.13 -33.13
N SER A 137 -30.74 24.42 -32.20
CA SER A 137 -32.02 24.87 -31.62
C SER A 137 -32.62 23.83 -30.65
N ALA A 138 -33.42 24.36 -29.74
CA ALA A 138 -34.20 23.74 -28.69
C ALA A 138 -34.92 22.42 -29.03
N ALA A 139 -34.95 21.51 -28.06
CA ALA A 139 -36.18 20.83 -27.65
C ALA A 139 -35.98 20.16 -26.29
N ALA A 140 -36.27 20.90 -25.22
CA ALA A 140 -36.69 20.31 -23.96
C ALA A 140 -38.12 19.80 -24.12
N SER A 141 -38.35 18.51 -23.84
CA SER A 141 -39.65 17.84 -23.67
C SER A 141 -39.33 16.43 -23.15
N ALA A 142 -40.03 15.81 -22.21
CA ALA A 142 -41.12 16.16 -21.33
C ALA A 142 -41.09 15.13 -20.19
N ILE A 143 -41.27 15.58 -18.94
CA ILE A 143 -42.44 15.24 -18.09
C ILE A 143 -42.72 13.73 -17.97
N TYR A 144 -42.44 13.17 -16.78
CA TYR A 144 -43.48 12.46 -16.04
C TYR A 144 -43.41 12.81 -14.55
N LEU A 145 -44.53 13.35 -14.08
CA LEU A 145 -44.87 13.68 -12.70
C LEU A 145 -45.78 12.55 -12.19
N LYS A 146 -45.53 11.99 -11.00
CA LYS A 146 -46.52 11.92 -9.89
C LYS A 146 -46.11 11.02 -8.73
N GLN A 147 -45.93 11.69 -7.59
CA GLN A 147 -46.65 11.50 -6.31
C GLN A 147 -46.41 10.24 -5.47
N GLY A 148 -46.06 10.47 -4.20
CA GLY A 148 -46.39 9.52 -3.13
C GLY A 148 -45.66 9.67 -1.80
N LYS A 149 -46.02 10.69 -1.00
CA LYS A 149 -46.25 10.69 0.48
C LYS A 149 -45.09 10.22 1.40
N PHE A 150 -44.44 11.07 2.21
CA PHE A 150 -44.82 11.69 3.51
C PHE A 150 -45.10 10.73 4.70
N THR A 151 -44.37 10.99 5.80
CA THR A 151 -44.56 10.67 7.25
C THR A 151 -44.26 9.24 7.72
N THR A 152 -43.77 9.00 8.95
CA THR A 152 -43.78 9.77 10.22
C THR A 152 -42.42 9.74 10.90
#